data_AF-A0A0S1Y8J7-F1
#
_entry.id   AF-A0A0S1Y8J7-F1
#
_cell.length_a   1.000
_cell.length_b   1.000
_cell.length_c   1.000
_cell.angle_alpha   90.00
_cell.angle_beta   90.00
_cell.angle_gamma   90.00
#
_symmetry.space_group_name_H-M   'P 1'
#
loop_
_entity.id
_entity.type
_entity.pdbx_description
1 polymer ?
#
loop_
_entity_poly.entity_id
_entity_poly.type
_entity_poly.pdbx_seq_one_letter_code
_entity_poly.pdbx_strand_id
1 'polypeptide(L)'
;MACDVLRVLAYAQLQNNQPGNALTLLTALGYLDGLDVRSRAMKALAQLRGGAPADALATLQEGTDKGEDMPLFNLIRAQAYMKQGQTTLARAAMQRFVSTRDRAPNLSPKR
;
A
#
# COMPACT_ATOMS: atom_id res chain seq x y z
N MET A 1 -1.34 -11.64 -18.42
CA MET A 1 -0.72 -10.81 -19.48
C MET A 1 -1.05 -9.34 -19.26
N ALA A 2 -2.27 -8.85 -19.52
CA ALA A 2 -2.59 -7.42 -19.37
C ALA A 2 -2.41 -6.89 -17.93
N CYS A 3 -2.88 -7.64 -16.93
CA CYS A 3 -2.73 -7.28 -15.51
C CYS A 3 -1.25 -7.17 -15.06
N ASP A 4 -0.38 -8.04 -15.59
CA ASP A 4 1.04 -8.06 -15.22
C ASP A 4 1.77 -6.85 -15.78
N VAL A 5 1.47 -6.48 -17.03
CA VAL A 5 2.00 -5.26 -17.67
C VAL A 5 1.56 -4.01 -16.90
N LEU A 6 0.27 -3.90 -16.57
CA LEU A 6 -0.25 -2.77 -15.78
C LEU A 6 0.45 -2.64 -14.43
N ARG A 7 0.69 -3.77 -13.74
CA ARG A 7 1.37 -3.81 -12.43
C ARG A 7 2.81 -3.31 -12.52
N VAL A 8 3.57 -3.80 -13.50
CA VAL A 8 4.98 -3.41 -13.70
C VAL A 8 5.09 -1.94 -14.09
N LEU A 9 4.23 -1.47 -15.00
CA LEU A 9 4.20 -0.07 -15.40
C LEU A 9 3.82 0.85 -14.22
N ALA A 10 2.81 0.47 -13.43
CA ALA A 10 2.42 1.23 -12.25
C ALA A 10 3.57 1.36 -11.24
N TYR A 11 4.31 0.27 -11.03
CA TYR A 11 5.50 0.29 -10.19
C TYR A 11 6.57 1.23 -10.73
N ALA A 12 6.86 1.18 -12.04
CA ALA A 12 7.82 2.09 -12.67
C ALA A 12 7.39 3.57 -12.51
N GLN A 13 6.10 3.87 -12.67
CA GLN A 13 5.58 5.22 -12.46
C GLN A 13 5.73 5.71 -11.01
N LEU A 14 5.54 4.82 -10.02
CA LEU A 14 5.81 5.15 -8.61
C LEU A 14 7.29 5.44 -8.35
N GLN A 15 8.20 4.70 -8.98
CA GLN A 15 9.64 4.93 -8.87
C GLN A 15 10.05 6.27 -9.50
N ASN A 16 9.40 6.66 -10.60
CA ASN A 16 9.62 7.94 -11.27
C ASN A 16 8.90 9.13 -10.62
N ASN A 17 8.37 8.95 -9.40
CA ASN A 17 7.60 9.97 -8.67
C ASN A 17 6.40 10.53 -9.46
N GLN A 18 5.75 9.68 -10.27
CA GLN A 18 4.53 9.99 -11.01
C GLN A 18 3.32 9.25 -10.39
N PRO A 19 2.88 9.64 -9.17
CA PRO A 19 1.83 8.92 -8.46
C PRO A 19 0.47 8.96 -9.19
N GLY A 20 0.17 10.02 -9.93
CA GLY A 20 -1.05 10.11 -10.73
C GLY A 20 -1.13 9.04 -11.82
N ASN A 21 -0.05 8.88 -12.59
CA ASN A 21 0.02 7.86 -13.65
C ASN A 21 -0.04 6.44 -13.08
N ALA A 22 0.66 6.20 -11.96
CA ALA A 22 0.56 4.92 -11.25
C ALA A 22 -0.87 4.63 -10.78
N LEU A 23 -1.55 5.63 -10.21
CA LEU A 23 -2.92 5.49 -9.74
C LEU A 23 -3.90 5.16 -10.88
N THR A 24 -3.74 5.79 -12.05
CA THR A 24 -4.55 5.47 -13.23
C THR A 24 -4.40 4.00 -13.63
N LEU A 25 -3.16 3.49 -13.71
CA LEU A 25 -2.89 2.10 -14.07
C LEU A 25 -3.42 1.11 -13.02
N LEU A 26 -3.30 1.43 -11.74
CA LEU A 26 -3.77 0.57 -10.64
C LEU A 26 -5.30 0.59 -10.48
N THR A 27 -5.94 1.70 -10.86
CA THR A 27 -7.40 1.79 -10.94
C THR A 27 -7.92 0.94 -12.09
N ALA A 28 -7.28 1.01 -13.26
CA ALA A 28 -7.58 0.12 -14.39
C ALA A 28 -7.40 -1.36 -14.02
N LEU A 29 -6.33 -1.69 -13.29
CA LEU A 29 -6.11 -3.05 -12.77
C LEU A 29 -7.23 -3.50 -11.81
N GLY A 30 -7.80 -2.57 -11.04
CA GLY A 30 -8.94 -2.82 -10.16
C GLY A 30 -10.23 -3.15 -10.92
N TYR A 31 -10.51 -2.46 -12.03
CA TYR A 31 -11.67 -2.77 -12.89
C TYR A 31 -11.55 -4.14 -13.58
N LEU A 32 -10.35 -4.70 -13.67
CA LEU A 32 -10.08 -6.04 -14.20
C LEU A 32 -10.04 -7.12 -13.11
N ASP A 33 -10.46 -6.80 -11.88
CA ASP A 33 -10.35 -7.66 -10.69
C ASP A 33 -8.93 -8.20 -10.43
N GLY A 34 -7.90 -7.49 -10.92
CA GLY A 34 -6.49 -7.91 -10.85
C GLY A 34 -5.72 -7.35 -9.66
N LEU A 35 -6.38 -6.66 -8.73
CA LEU A 35 -5.73 -6.08 -7.54
C LEU A 35 -5.47 -7.15 -6.47
N ASP A 36 -4.28 -7.73 -6.54
CA ASP A 36 -3.68 -8.49 -5.44
C ASP A 36 -3.21 -7.58 -4.29
N VAL A 37 -2.85 -8.19 -3.15
CA VAL A 37 -2.41 -7.49 -1.93
C VAL A 37 -1.29 -6.47 -2.18
N ARG A 38 -0.33 -6.79 -3.05
CA ARG A 38 0.79 -5.89 -3.38
C ARG A 38 0.33 -4.72 -4.23
N SER A 39 -0.50 -4.98 -5.23
CA SER A 39 -1.03 -3.97 -6.13
C SER A 39 -1.97 -3.02 -5.38
N ARG A 40 -2.69 -3.52 -4.38
CA ARG A 40 -3.49 -2.70 -3.46
C ARG A 40 -2.61 -1.81 -2.57
N ALA A 41 -1.51 -2.33 -2.02
CA ALA A 41 -0.53 -1.50 -1.31
C ALA A 41 0.04 -0.40 -2.23
N MET A 42 0.38 -0.73 -3.48
CA MET A 42 0.85 0.26 -4.45
C MET A 42 -0.21 1.33 -4.76
N LYS A 43 -1.50 0.95 -4.86
CA LYS A 43 -2.60 1.88 -5.11
C LYS A 43 -2.75 2.86 -3.95
N ALA A 44 -2.73 2.35 -2.72
CA ALA A 44 -2.77 3.17 -1.51
C ALA A 44 -1.56 4.11 -1.41
N LEU A 45 -0.36 3.64 -1.75
CA LEU A 45 0.85 4.47 -1.79
C LEU A 45 0.75 5.57 -2.86
N ALA A 46 0.21 5.25 -4.04
CA ALA A 46 -0.02 6.23 -5.11
C ALA A 46 -0.99 7.33 -4.67
N GLN A 47 -2.11 6.97 -4.05
CA GLN A 47 -3.08 7.92 -3.47
C GLN A 47 -2.42 8.81 -2.42
N LEU A 48 -1.65 8.22 -1.50
CA LEU A 48 -0.95 8.94 -0.45
C LEU A 48 0.06 9.97 -1.01
N ARG A 49 0.85 9.57 -2.02
CA ARG A 49 1.80 10.45 -2.70
C ARG A 49 1.12 11.51 -3.57
N GLY A 50 -0.06 11.19 -4.10
CA GLY A 50 -0.92 12.11 -4.85
C GLY A 50 -1.72 13.09 -3.98
N GLY A 51 -1.59 13.04 -2.65
CA GLY A 51 -2.27 13.97 -1.74
C GLY A 51 -3.68 13.54 -1.32
N ALA A 52 -4.05 12.27 -1.55
CA ALA A 52 -5.34 11.69 -1.17
C ALA A 52 -5.17 10.66 -0.03
N PRO A 53 -4.85 11.09 1.21
CA PRO A 53 -4.62 10.16 2.33
C PRO A 53 -5.89 9.44 2.78
N ALA A 54 -7.08 10.02 2.58
CA ALA A 54 -8.35 9.37 2.91
C ALA A 54 -8.62 8.17 1.99
N ASP A 55 -8.42 8.35 0.67
CA ASP A 55 -8.58 7.27 -0.32
C ASP A 55 -7.59 6.13 -0.11
N ALA A 56 -6.37 6.47 0.34
CA ALA A 56 -5.37 5.48 0.72
C ALA A 56 -5.86 4.61 1.89
N LEU A 57 -6.46 5.21 2.92
CA LEU A 57 -7.03 4.47 4.05
C LEU A 57 -8.20 3.58 3.61
N ALA A 58 -9.10 4.10 2.77
CA ALA A 58 -10.23 3.33 2.24
C ALA A 58 -9.76 2.11 1.44
N THR A 59 -8.78 2.31 0.54
CA THR A 59 -8.19 1.23 -0.27
C THR A 59 -7.56 0.13 0.59
N LEU A 60 -6.91 0.50 1.70
CA LEU A 60 -6.33 -0.47 2.64
C LEU A 60 -7.40 -1.16 3.48
N GLN A 61 -8.48 -0.46 3.82
CA GLN A 61 -9.63 -1.04 4.53
C GLN A 61 -10.30 -2.12 3.67
N GLU A 62 -10.55 -1.85 2.39
CA GLU A 62 -11.08 -2.84 1.44
C GLU A 62 -10.22 -4.11 1.37
N GLY A 63 -8.89 -3.96 1.43
CA GLY A 63 -7.98 -5.10 1.48
C GLY A 63 -8.13 -5.91 2.75
N THR A 64 -8.18 -5.24 3.90
CA THR A 64 -8.41 -5.91 5.20
C THR A 64 -9.76 -6.62 5.26
N ASP A 65 -10.82 -6.02 4.70
CA ASP A 65 -12.15 -6.63 4.64
C ASP A 65 -12.16 -7.90 3.76
N LYS A 66 -11.28 -7.95 2.76
CA LYS A 66 -11.02 -9.14 1.92
C LYS A 66 -10.08 -10.16 2.57
N GLY A 67 -9.68 -9.95 3.82
CA GLY A 67 -8.75 -10.83 4.54
C GLY A 67 -7.30 -10.69 4.09
N GLU A 68 -6.94 -9.64 3.35
CA GLU A 68 -5.57 -9.39 2.96
C GLU A 68 -4.77 -8.76 4.09
N ASP A 69 -3.58 -9.31 4.32
CA ASP A 69 -2.64 -8.78 5.29
C ASP A 69 -1.26 -8.62 4.66
N MET A 70 -0.67 -7.46 4.91
CA MET A 70 0.71 -7.16 4.55
C MET A 70 1.24 -6.12 5.53
N PRO A 71 2.44 -6.30 6.12
CA PRO A 71 3.00 -5.32 7.05
C PRO A 71 2.99 -3.89 6.50
N LEU A 72 3.26 -3.72 5.21
CA LEU A 72 3.23 -2.45 4.48
C LEU A 72 1.89 -1.70 4.59
N PHE A 73 0.75 -2.40 4.74
CA PHE A 73 -0.54 -1.73 4.94
C PHE A 73 -0.53 -0.85 6.20
N ASN A 74 0.07 -1.35 7.29
CA ASN A 74 0.16 -0.60 8.54
C ASN A 74 1.10 0.60 8.43
N LEU A 75 2.18 0.48 7.65
CA LEU A 75 3.07 1.62 7.37
C LEU A 75 2.35 2.71 6.57
N ILE A 76 1.63 2.34 5.50
CA ILE A 76 0.89 3.30 4.67
C ILE A 76 -0.25 3.96 5.48
N ARG A 77 -0.96 3.20 6.33
CA ARG A 77 -1.94 3.75 7.28
C ARG A 77 -1.31 4.79 8.21
N ALA A 78 -0.15 4.48 8.79
CA ALA A 78 0.56 5.41 9.66
C ALA A 78 0.90 6.73 8.94
N GLN A 79 1.40 6.65 7.71
CA GLN A 79 1.72 7.82 6.89
C GLN A 79 0.47 8.62 6.49
N ALA A 80 -0.63 7.94 6.17
CA ALA A 80 -1.91 8.57 5.85
C ALA A 80 -2.49 9.32 7.06
N TYR A 81 -2.50 8.70 8.24
CA TYR A 81 -2.93 9.34 9.48
C TYR A 81 -2.06 10.54 9.85
N MET A 82 -0.74 10.42 9.65
CA MET A 82 0.18 11.54 9.89
C MET A 82 -0.12 12.72 8.97
N LYS A 83 -0.40 12.49 7.68
CA LYS A 83 -0.80 13.55 6.73
C LYS A 83 -2.15 14.19 7.08
N GLN A 84 -3.02 13.49 7.80
CA GLN A 84 -4.30 14.01 8.29
C GLN A 84 -4.20 14.64 9.70
N GLY A 85 -3.01 14.72 10.31
CA GLY A 85 -2.82 15.23 11.67
C GLY A 85 -3.31 14.29 12.78
N GLN A 86 -3.66 13.04 12.46
CA GLN A 86 -4.18 12.04 13.39
C GLN A 86 -3.04 11.27 14.09
N THR A 87 -2.27 11.99 14.91
CA THR A 87 -1.02 11.49 15.51
C THR A 87 -1.19 10.22 16.36
N THR A 88 -2.31 10.09 17.08
CA THR A 88 -2.60 8.91 17.91
C THR A 88 -2.80 7.65 17.06
N LEU A 89 -3.58 7.76 15.98
CA LEU A 89 -3.80 6.67 15.03
C LEU A 89 -2.54 6.34 14.24
N ALA A 90 -1.76 7.35 13.86
CA ALA A 90 -0.47 7.16 13.20
C ALA A 90 0.49 6.32 14.06
N ARG A 91 0.59 6.64 15.36
CA ARG A 91 1.42 5.88 16.31
C ARG A 91 0.93 4.44 16.46
N ALA A 92 -0.37 4.23 16.62
CA ALA A 92 -0.94 2.89 16.73
C ALA A 92 -0.68 2.04 15.48
N ALA A 93 -0.83 2.62 14.28
CA ALA A 93 -0.52 1.94 13.03
C ALA A 93 0.97 1.60 12.89
N MET A 94 1.86 2.52 13.30
CA MET A 94 3.31 2.27 13.29
C MET A 94 3.72 1.16 14.27
N GLN A 95 3.12 1.11 15.46
CA GLN A 95 3.35 0.02 16.41
C GLN A 95 2.97 -1.33 15.82
N ARG A 96 1.80 -1.43 15.16
CA ARG A 96 1.39 -2.64 14.45
C ARG A 96 2.39 -3.03 13.37
N PHE A 97 2.86 -2.07 12.56
CA PHE A 97 3.88 -2.34 11.54
C PHE A 97 5.16 -2.95 12.14
N VAL A 98 5.68 -2.37 13.24
CA VAL A 98 6.87 -2.87 13.92
C VAL A 98 6.64 -4.29 14.45
N SER A 99 5.52 -4.52 15.15
CA SER A 99 5.18 -5.85 15.68
C SER A 99 5.05 -6.91 14.60
N THR A 100 4.49 -6.59 13.43
CA THR A 100 4.37 -7.55 12.33
C THR A 100 5.70 -7.79 11.62
N ARG A 101 6.56 -6.75 11.51
CA ARG A 101 7.89 -6.88 10.90
C ARG A 101 8.80 -7.78 11.73
N ASP A 102 8.79 -7.64 13.05
CA ASP A 102 9.64 -8.41 13.96
C ASP A 102 9.15 -9.87 14.09
N ARG A 103 7.91 -10.16 13.68
CA ARG A 103 7.33 -11.51 13.61
C ARG A 103 7.68 -12.27 12.32
N ALA A 104 8.08 -11.57 11.25
CA ALA A 104 8.57 -12.23 10.05
C ALA A 104 9.94 -12.87 10.39
N PRO A 105 10.09 -14.21 10.30
CA PRO A 105 11.31 -14.86 10.75
C PRO A 105 12.49 -14.34 9.94
N ASN A 106 13.47 -13.83 10.67
CA ASN A 106 14.83 -13.65 10.21
C ASN A 106 15.32 -14.96 9.58
N LEU A 107 15.24 -15.08 8.26
CA LEU A 107 16.03 -16.05 7.49
C LEU A 107 17.48 -15.55 7.55
N SER A 108 18.11 -15.76 8.70
CA SER A 108 19.57 -15.65 8.80
C SER A 108 20.15 -16.71 7.87
N PRO A 109 21.02 -16.36 6.90
CA PRO A 109 21.79 -17.38 6.21
C PRO A 109 22.65 -18.07 7.27
N LYS A 110 22.49 -19.39 7.41
CA LYS A 110 23.44 -20.20 8.17
C LYS A 110 24.83 -19.92 7.59
N ARG A 111 25.74 -19.51 8.47
CA ARG A 111 27.15 -19.29 8.19
C ARG A 111 27.81 -20.51 7.58
#